data_AF-A0A520FF09-F1
#
_entry.id   AF-A0A520FF09-F1
#
_cell.length_a   1.000
_cell.length_b   1.000
_cell.length_c   1.000
_cell.angle_alpha   90.00
_cell.angle_beta   90.00
_cell.angle_gamma   90.00
#
_symmetry.space_group_name_H-M   'P 1'
#
loop_
_entity.id
_entity.type
_entity.pdbx_description
1 polymer ?
#
loop_
_entity_poly.entity_id
_entity_poly.type
_entity_poly.pdbx_seq_one_letter_code
_entity_poly.pdbx_strand_id
1 'polypeptide(L)'
;MNAVQNDHFDSTTARAWGTFTENLHAHLRSLPMRDYITVTAAQASPGERGLRPYIDIAATRDGALVSIASLPSLLYPQAPESVTLDVQLLDFGWLDRGKPVADGSVIDLTRTDSRADAALVAEMVTRAFRELWNVPHPSFLSVWGVAADGAASGPIDLQRGIVGVRSSTAGDGRVDSTPTDPPFDITDVP
;
A
#
# COMPACT_ATOMS: atom_id res chain seq x y z
N MET A 1 -32.28 -5.72 -18.22
CA MET A 1 -31.32 -6.39 -17.30
C MET A 1 -32.13 -6.90 -16.13
N ASN A 2 -32.06 -8.21 -15.84
CA ASN A 2 -32.89 -8.88 -14.84
C ASN A 2 -32.23 -8.82 -13.45
N ALA A 3 -33.03 -8.74 -12.38
CA ALA A 3 -32.59 -8.64 -10.98
C ALA A 3 -31.48 -9.65 -10.60
N VAL A 4 -31.58 -10.90 -11.09
CA VAL A 4 -30.59 -11.97 -10.85
C VAL A 4 -29.18 -11.64 -11.38
N GLN A 5 -29.09 -10.89 -12.49
CA GLN A 5 -27.79 -10.45 -13.02
C GLN A 5 -27.16 -9.34 -12.17
N ASN A 6 -27.99 -8.45 -11.61
CA ASN A 6 -27.54 -7.40 -10.71
C ASN A 6 -27.06 -8.01 -9.38
N ASP A 7 -27.83 -8.95 -8.81
CA ASP A 7 -27.45 -9.63 -7.56
C ASP A 7 -26.13 -10.40 -7.70
N HIS A 8 -25.90 -11.06 -8.85
CA HIS A 8 -24.64 -11.76 -9.09
C HIS A 8 -23.45 -10.79 -9.24
N PHE A 9 -23.65 -9.66 -9.92
CA PHE A 9 -22.63 -8.62 -10.05
C PHE A 9 -22.28 -7.99 -8.69
N ASP A 10 -23.29 -7.68 -7.89
CA ASP A 10 -23.13 -7.09 -6.55
C ASP A 10 -22.40 -8.07 -5.61
N SER A 11 -22.75 -9.36 -5.65
CA SER A 11 -22.07 -10.39 -4.86
C SER A 11 -20.59 -10.57 -5.27
N THR A 12 -20.29 -10.46 -6.56
CA THR A 12 -18.92 -10.57 -7.09
C THR A 12 -18.08 -9.37 -6.69
N THR A 13 -18.66 -8.16 -6.80
CA THR A 13 -18.02 -6.91 -6.38
C THR A 13 -17.78 -6.88 -4.87
N ALA A 14 -18.76 -7.30 -4.07
CA ALA A 14 -18.62 -7.42 -2.62
C ALA A 14 -17.50 -8.40 -2.24
N ARG A 15 -17.41 -9.54 -2.93
CA ARG A 15 -16.32 -10.51 -2.72
C ARG A 15 -14.95 -9.93 -3.08
N ALA A 16 -14.85 -9.19 -4.18
CA ALA A 16 -13.59 -8.56 -4.57
C ALA A 16 -13.11 -7.55 -3.51
N TRP A 17 -14.01 -6.72 -2.98
CA TRP A 17 -13.69 -5.81 -1.87
C TRP A 17 -13.28 -6.56 -0.60
N GLY A 18 -13.94 -7.67 -0.27
CA GLY A 18 -13.54 -8.55 0.83
C GLY A 18 -12.12 -9.07 0.68
N THR A 19 -11.79 -9.64 -0.48
CA THR A 19 -10.43 -10.14 -0.80
C THR A 19 -9.38 -9.02 -0.68
N PHE A 20 -9.67 -7.84 -1.24
CA PHE A 20 -8.76 -6.70 -1.14
C PHE A 20 -8.52 -6.30 0.33
N THR A 21 -9.57 -6.24 1.14
CA THR A 21 -9.49 -5.88 2.56
C THR A 21 -8.65 -6.89 3.35
N GLU A 22 -8.90 -8.18 3.16
CA GLU A 22 -8.16 -9.26 3.83
C GLU A 22 -6.68 -9.24 3.46
N ASN A 23 -6.38 -9.06 2.17
CA ASN A 23 -5.01 -8.98 1.69
C ASN A 23 -4.29 -7.74 2.20
N LEU A 24 -4.96 -6.58 2.22
CA LEU A 24 -4.42 -5.35 2.78
C LEU A 24 -4.12 -5.51 4.27
N HIS A 25 -5.04 -6.07 5.06
CA HIS A 25 -4.81 -6.37 6.46
C HIS A 25 -3.57 -7.26 6.66
N ALA A 26 -3.50 -8.39 5.94
CA ALA A 26 -2.36 -9.30 6.03
C ALA A 26 -1.04 -8.60 5.68
N HIS A 27 -1.06 -7.76 4.64
CA HIS A 27 0.11 -6.96 4.25
C HIS A 27 0.52 -5.97 5.34
N LEU A 28 -0.41 -5.15 5.85
CA LEU A 28 -0.16 -4.16 6.91
C LEU A 28 0.38 -4.78 8.20
N ARG A 29 -0.12 -5.96 8.57
CA ARG A 29 0.36 -6.71 9.74
C ARG A 29 1.83 -7.11 9.60
N SER A 30 2.27 -7.39 8.37
CA SER A 30 3.65 -7.78 8.04
C SER A 30 4.53 -6.65 7.51
N LEU A 31 4.00 -5.43 7.39
CA LEU A 31 4.71 -4.30 6.77
C LEU A 31 6.00 -4.00 7.57
N PRO A 32 7.18 -4.09 6.94
CA PRO A 32 8.44 -3.84 7.64
C PRO A 32 8.50 -2.41 8.20
N MET A 33 9.25 -2.23 9.28
CA MET A 33 9.41 -0.90 9.88
C MET A 33 10.04 0.06 8.89
N ARG A 34 9.51 1.29 8.84
CA ARG A 34 9.91 2.39 7.95
C ARG A 34 9.54 2.21 6.48
N ASP A 35 8.96 1.07 6.10
CA ASP A 35 8.36 0.90 4.78
C ASP A 35 7.00 1.61 4.75
N TYR A 36 6.58 1.99 3.55
CA TYR A 36 5.24 2.52 3.32
C TYR A 36 4.63 1.96 2.04
N ILE A 37 3.30 1.98 2.02
CA ILE A 37 2.51 1.73 0.83
C ILE A 37 1.65 2.93 0.51
N THR A 38 1.37 3.12 -0.76
CA THR A 38 0.40 4.10 -1.27
C THR A 38 -0.69 3.34 -2.02
N VAL A 39 -1.94 3.53 -1.61
CA VAL A 39 -3.12 3.08 -2.34
C VAL A 39 -3.69 4.27 -3.10
N THR A 40 -3.88 4.15 -4.41
CA THR A 40 -4.42 5.23 -5.27
C THR A 40 -5.60 4.74 -6.10
N ALA A 41 -6.60 5.59 -6.29
CA ALA A 41 -7.71 5.32 -7.19
C ALA A 41 -7.39 5.80 -8.63
N ALA A 42 -7.73 4.96 -9.61
CA ALA A 42 -7.27 5.00 -11.01
C ALA A 42 -5.76 4.70 -11.13
N GLN A 43 -5.34 4.10 -12.26
CA GLN A 43 -3.92 3.85 -12.52
C GLN A 43 -3.16 5.19 -12.56
N ALA A 44 -2.53 5.55 -11.46
CA ALA A 44 -1.63 6.68 -11.38
C ALA A 44 -0.23 6.22 -11.79
N SER A 45 0.44 6.99 -12.63
CA SER A 45 1.88 6.82 -12.81
C SER A 45 2.62 7.39 -11.59
N PRO A 46 3.81 6.87 -11.23
CA PRO A 46 4.62 7.46 -10.16
C PRO A 46 4.81 8.98 -10.40
N GLY A 47 4.49 9.81 -9.40
CA GLY A 47 4.65 11.27 -9.46
C GLY A 47 3.35 12.10 -9.49
N GLU A 48 2.19 11.47 -9.67
CA GLU A 48 0.87 12.16 -9.72
C GLU A 48 0.18 12.30 -8.35
N ARG A 49 0.96 12.36 -7.25
CA ARG A 49 0.42 12.53 -5.89
C ARG A 49 -0.38 13.85 -5.80
N GLY A 50 -1.60 13.78 -5.26
CA GLY A 50 -2.48 14.95 -5.14
C GLY A 50 -3.33 15.27 -6.38
N LEU A 51 -3.30 14.44 -7.43
CA LEU A 51 -4.24 14.56 -8.56
C LEU A 51 -5.37 13.52 -8.51
N ARG A 52 -5.25 12.53 -7.63
CA ARG A 52 -6.19 11.42 -7.46
C ARG A 52 -6.34 11.11 -5.97
N PRO A 53 -7.47 10.49 -5.57
CA PRO A 53 -7.64 9.97 -4.22
C PRO A 53 -6.50 9.02 -3.87
N TYR A 54 -5.85 9.26 -2.74
CA TYR A 54 -4.78 8.41 -2.23
C TYR A 54 -4.89 8.22 -0.72
N ILE A 55 -4.43 7.05 -0.27
CA ILE A 55 -4.12 6.81 1.13
C ILE A 55 -2.69 6.25 1.22
N ASP A 56 -1.81 6.97 1.90
CA ASP A 56 -0.48 6.46 2.28
C ASP A 56 -0.56 5.77 3.63
N ILE A 57 0.16 4.66 3.80
CA ILE A 57 0.26 3.94 5.08
C ILE A 57 1.71 3.59 5.31
N ALA A 58 2.29 4.12 6.38
CA ALA A 58 3.68 3.90 6.75
C ALA A 58 3.76 3.14 8.08
N ALA A 59 4.67 2.18 8.14
CA ALA A 59 5.09 1.60 9.40
C ALA A 59 6.15 2.49 10.05
N THR A 60 5.90 2.98 11.25
CA THR A 60 6.90 3.77 11.99
C THR A 60 7.99 2.87 12.58
N ARG A 61 9.05 3.49 13.13
CA ARG A 61 10.17 2.77 13.75
C ARG A 61 9.76 1.99 15.01
N ASP A 62 8.75 2.47 15.72
CA ASP A 62 8.14 1.85 16.90
C ASP A 62 7.04 0.85 16.53
N GLY A 63 6.76 0.63 15.24
CA GLY A 63 5.79 -0.36 14.79
C GLY A 63 4.33 0.11 14.79
N ALA A 64 4.06 1.39 15.01
CA ALA A 64 2.75 1.97 14.74
C ALA A 64 2.50 2.08 13.22
N LEU A 65 1.22 2.13 12.83
CA LEU A 65 0.80 2.42 11.46
C LEU A 65 0.33 3.87 11.42
N VAL A 66 0.92 4.67 10.54
CA VAL A 66 0.45 6.03 10.26
C VAL A 66 -0.19 6.01 8.90
N SER A 67 -1.48 6.32 8.83
CA SER A 67 -2.22 6.47 7.57
C SER A 67 -2.50 7.95 7.27
N ILE A 68 -2.45 8.29 5.99
CA ILE A 68 -2.58 9.65 5.48
C ILE A 68 -3.56 9.63 4.30
N ALA A 69 -4.72 10.27 4.45
CA ALA A 69 -5.76 10.33 3.43
C ALA A 69 -5.81 11.71 2.77
N SER A 70 -5.82 11.75 1.44
CA SER A 70 -5.95 12.99 0.66
C SER A 70 -7.28 13.70 0.90
N LEU A 71 -7.28 15.03 1.01
CA LEU A 71 -8.51 15.82 1.13
C LEU A 71 -9.24 15.97 -0.21
N PRO A 72 -10.51 15.52 -0.34
CA PRO A 72 -11.35 15.76 -1.51
C PRO A 72 -11.43 17.23 -1.96
N SER A 73 -11.49 18.20 -1.05
CA SER A 73 -11.54 19.64 -1.39
C SER A 73 -10.33 20.15 -2.16
N LEU A 74 -9.20 19.46 -2.08
CA LEU A 74 -7.99 19.84 -2.81
C LEU A 74 -7.84 19.06 -4.11
N LEU A 75 -8.35 17.84 -4.16
CA LEU A 75 -8.42 17.07 -5.40
C LEU A 75 -9.47 17.64 -6.36
N TYR A 76 -10.58 18.15 -5.82
CA TYR A 76 -11.75 18.60 -6.57
C TYR A 76 -12.24 19.97 -6.07
N PRO A 77 -11.42 21.05 -6.18
CA PRO A 77 -11.74 22.35 -5.58
C PRO A 77 -12.97 23.04 -6.19
N GLN A 78 -13.42 22.58 -7.36
CA GLN A 78 -14.62 23.09 -8.03
C GLN A 78 -15.87 22.23 -7.77
N ALA A 79 -15.73 21.09 -7.08
CA ALA A 79 -16.85 20.21 -6.75
C ALA A 79 -17.59 20.75 -5.50
N PRO A 80 -18.90 21.05 -5.59
CA PRO A 80 -19.66 21.62 -4.49
C PRO A 80 -19.67 20.76 -3.23
N GLU A 81 -19.66 19.43 -3.38
CA GLU A 81 -19.67 18.48 -2.26
C GLU A 81 -18.31 18.23 -1.60
N SER A 82 -17.22 18.78 -2.15
CA SER A 82 -15.86 18.40 -1.72
C SER A 82 -15.57 18.68 -0.24
N VAL A 83 -16.08 19.79 0.31
CA VAL A 83 -15.99 20.09 1.75
C VAL A 83 -16.81 19.13 2.61
N THR A 84 -17.93 18.60 2.09
CA THR A 84 -18.72 17.59 2.79
C THR A 84 -17.98 16.25 2.83
N LEU A 85 -17.28 15.90 1.74
CA LEU A 85 -16.44 14.70 1.69
C LEU A 85 -15.23 14.80 2.64
N ASP A 86 -14.64 15.98 2.81
CA ASP A 86 -13.61 16.22 3.83
C ASP A 86 -14.14 15.93 5.25
N VAL A 87 -15.38 16.34 5.56
CA VAL A 87 -16.02 16.05 6.85
C VAL A 87 -16.26 14.55 7.02
N GLN A 88 -16.67 13.84 5.97
CA GLN A 88 -16.87 12.39 6.03
C GLN A 88 -15.56 11.64 6.33
N LEU A 89 -14.39 12.12 5.88
CA LEU A 89 -13.11 11.54 6.28
C LEU A 89 -12.89 11.56 7.81
N LEU A 90 -13.40 12.58 8.50
CA LEU A 90 -13.37 12.64 9.96
C LEU A 90 -14.22 11.51 10.56
N ASP A 91 -15.40 11.25 10.01
CA ASP A 91 -16.30 10.16 10.43
C ASP A 91 -15.68 8.77 10.17
N PHE A 92 -14.83 8.65 9.14
CA PHE A 92 -14.03 7.45 8.90
C PHE A 92 -12.86 7.30 9.89
N GLY A 93 -12.45 8.37 10.58
CA GLY A 93 -11.48 8.33 11.67
C GLY A 93 -10.13 8.97 11.39
N TRP A 94 -9.96 9.67 10.25
CA TRP A 94 -8.79 10.52 10.01
C TRP A 94 -9.00 11.88 10.64
N LEU A 95 -8.51 12.06 11.87
CA LEU A 95 -8.88 13.20 12.72
C LEU A 95 -7.81 14.30 12.75
N ASP A 96 -6.55 13.94 12.50
CA ASP A 96 -5.42 14.86 12.65
C ASP A 96 -5.08 15.52 11.32
N ARG A 97 -4.61 16.77 11.36
CA ARG A 97 -4.10 17.45 10.16
C ARG A 97 -2.71 16.95 9.84
N GLY A 98 -2.46 16.62 8.58
CA GLY A 98 -1.12 16.29 8.13
C GLY A 98 -0.18 17.48 8.11
N LYS A 99 1.05 17.23 7.69
CA LYS A 99 2.08 18.27 7.65
C LYS A 99 1.76 19.28 6.53
N PRO A 100 1.89 20.59 6.80
CA PRO A 100 1.78 21.59 5.75
C PRO A 100 2.78 21.33 4.62
N VAL A 101 2.35 21.50 3.37
CA VAL A 101 3.24 21.51 2.21
C VAL A 101 3.99 22.85 2.11
N ALA A 102 4.85 23.01 1.10
CA ALA A 102 5.75 24.15 0.96
C ALA A 102 5.06 25.52 0.97
N ASP A 103 3.79 25.60 0.54
CA ASP A 103 3.00 26.83 0.53
C ASP A 103 2.22 27.09 1.85
N GLY A 104 2.36 26.19 2.85
CA GLY A 104 1.68 26.28 4.14
C GLY A 104 0.30 25.61 4.19
N SER A 105 -0.20 25.06 3.08
CA SER A 105 -1.49 24.35 3.03
C SER A 105 -1.38 22.95 3.61
N VAL A 106 -2.40 22.49 4.33
CA VAL A 106 -2.53 21.08 4.74
C VAL A 106 -3.32 20.36 3.67
N ILE A 107 -2.76 19.30 3.10
CA ILE A 107 -3.38 18.61 1.95
C ILE A 107 -4.03 17.26 2.26
N ASP A 108 -3.88 16.82 3.50
CA ASP A 108 -4.27 15.49 3.93
C ASP A 108 -4.64 15.47 5.42
N LEU A 109 -5.38 14.42 5.79
CA LEU A 109 -5.67 14.08 7.17
C LEU A 109 -4.91 12.81 7.54
N THR A 110 -4.50 12.71 8.79
CA THR A 110 -3.69 11.63 9.31
C THR A 110 -4.36 10.91 10.46
N ARG A 111 -3.97 9.66 10.65
CA ARG A 111 -4.37 8.82 11.77
C ARG A 111 -3.21 7.91 12.15
N THR A 112 -3.04 7.67 13.45
CA THR A 112 -2.05 6.72 13.96
C THR A 112 -2.75 5.59 14.69
N ASP A 113 -2.41 4.36 14.33
CA ASP A 113 -2.98 3.13 14.89
C ASP A 113 -1.85 2.18 15.33
N SER A 114 -2.16 1.26 16.24
CA SER A 114 -1.20 0.19 16.57
C SER A 114 -1.15 -0.84 15.45
N ARG A 115 -0.09 -1.67 15.40
CA ARG A 115 -0.06 -2.79 14.45
C ARG A 115 -1.17 -3.82 14.71
N ALA A 116 -1.65 -3.92 15.95
CA ALA A 116 -2.74 -4.85 16.28
C ALA A 116 -4.06 -4.42 15.60
N ASP A 117 -4.19 -3.13 15.27
CA ASP A 117 -5.37 -2.56 14.62
C ASP A 117 -5.28 -2.60 13.08
N ALA A 118 -4.33 -3.35 12.51
CA ALA A 118 -4.14 -3.44 11.05
C ALA A 118 -5.41 -3.87 10.29
N ALA A 119 -6.27 -4.68 10.90
CA ALA A 119 -7.57 -5.05 10.34
C ALA A 119 -8.51 -3.83 10.23
N LEU A 120 -8.60 -3.02 11.29
CA LEU A 120 -9.39 -1.80 11.31
C LEU A 120 -8.90 -0.81 10.25
N VAL A 121 -7.58 -0.62 10.15
CA VAL A 121 -6.96 0.25 9.13
C VAL A 121 -7.32 -0.22 7.72
N ALA A 122 -7.25 -1.52 7.45
CA ALA A 122 -7.60 -2.08 6.14
C ALA A 122 -9.08 -1.90 5.77
N GLU A 123 -9.98 -2.08 6.75
CA GLU A 123 -11.42 -1.82 6.57
C GLU A 123 -11.68 -0.34 6.29
N MET A 124 -11.06 0.56 7.06
CA MET A 124 -11.19 2.01 6.86
C MET A 124 -10.74 2.44 5.47
N VAL A 125 -9.56 1.99 5.03
CA VAL A 125 -9.03 2.28 3.69
C VAL A 125 -10.00 1.79 2.62
N THR A 126 -10.49 0.56 2.77
CA THR A 126 -11.44 -0.03 1.82
C THR A 126 -12.73 0.77 1.74
N ARG A 127 -13.30 1.13 2.89
CA ARG A 127 -14.54 1.91 2.94
C ARG A 127 -14.34 3.32 2.39
N ALA A 128 -13.21 3.97 2.63
CA ALA A 128 -12.93 5.28 2.05
C ALA A 128 -12.94 5.21 0.51
N PHE A 129 -12.24 4.25 -0.11
CA PHE A 129 -12.29 4.09 -1.56
C PHE A 129 -13.66 3.71 -2.08
N ARG A 130 -14.36 2.79 -1.43
CA ARG A 130 -15.66 2.30 -1.88
C ARG A 130 -16.80 3.31 -1.68
N GLU A 131 -16.87 3.92 -0.50
CA GLU A 131 -18.02 4.72 -0.04
C GLU A 131 -17.78 6.21 -0.25
N LEU A 132 -16.59 6.73 0.07
CA LEU A 132 -16.29 8.15 -0.03
C LEU A 132 -15.92 8.56 -1.45
N TRP A 133 -14.96 7.86 -2.06
CA TRP A 133 -14.51 8.15 -3.43
C TRP A 133 -15.27 7.36 -4.50
N ASN A 134 -16.29 6.59 -4.10
CA ASN A 134 -17.19 5.86 -4.98
C ASN A 134 -16.46 5.01 -6.04
N VAL A 135 -15.34 4.39 -5.65
CA VAL A 135 -14.60 3.48 -6.52
C VAL A 135 -15.47 2.24 -6.73
N PRO A 136 -15.81 1.87 -7.99
CA PRO A 136 -16.79 0.82 -8.24
C PRO A 136 -16.26 -0.59 -7.96
N HIS A 137 -14.94 -0.80 -8.04
CA HIS A 137 -14.31 -2.11 -7.86
C HIS A 137 -12.83 -1.94 -7.45
N PRO A 138 -12.25 -2.81 -6.58
CA PRO A 138 -10.86 -2.67 -6.15
C PRO A 138 -9.84 -2.83 -7.29
N SER A 139 -10.25 -3.34 -8.46
CA SER A 139 -9.39 -3.38 -9.66
C SER A 139 -8.98 -2.00 -10.17
N PHE A 140 -9.72 -0.96 -9.81
CA PHE A 140 -9.38 0.43 -10.10
C PHE A 140 -8.36 1.02 -9.13
N LEU A 141 -7.97 0.27 -8.09
CA LEU A 141 -6.93 0.68 -7.15
C LEU A 141 -5.56 0.17 -7.60
N SER A 142 -4.55 1.02 -7.47
CA SER A 142 -3.15 0.63 -7.55
C SER A 142 -2.53 0.70 -6.16
N VAL A 143 -1.68 -0.27 -5.82
CA VAL A 143 -0.93 -0.28 -4.56
C VAL A 143 0.54 -0.32 -4.87
N TRP A 144 1.28 0.63 -4.33
CA TRP A 144 2.71 0.78 -4.56
C TRP A 144 3.45 0.75 -3.23
N GLY A 145 4.41 -0.15 -3.08
CA GLY A 145 5.24 -0.25 -1.89
C GLY A 145 6.61 0.36 -2.10
N VAL A 146 7.17 0.95 -1.05
CA VAL A 146 8.53 1.50 -1.04
C VAL A 146 9.21 1.10 0.26
N ALA A 147 10.37 0.46 0.13
CA ALA A 147 11.21 0.09 1.24
C ALA A 147 11.91 1.31 1.85
N ALA A 148 12.19 1.24 3.14
CA ALA A 148 12.82 2.31 3.91
C ALA A 148 14.18 2.78 3.37
N ASP A 149 14.90 1.90 2.68
CA ASP A 149 16.20 2.18 2.06
C ASP A 149 16.09 2.73 0.62
N GLY A 150 14.88 2.79 0.08
CA GLY A 150 14.61 3.19 -1.30
C GLY A 150 15.13 2.20 -2.36
N ALA A 151 15.72 1.07 -1.96
CA ALA A 151 16.31 0.10 -2.87
C ALA A 151 15.27 -0.82 -3.51
N ALA A 152 14.16 -1.08 -2.80
CA ALA A 152 13.01 -1.82 -3.31
C ALA A 152 11.78 -0.92 -3.40
N SER A 153 11.18 -0.85 -4.59
CA SER A 153 9.98 -0.07 -4.86
C SER A 153 9.22 -0.76 -6.00
N GLY A 154 7.91 -0.94 -5.86
CA GLY A 154 7.13 -1.65 -6.86
C GLY A 154 5.66 -1.87 -6.55
N PRO A 155 4.90 -2.37 -7.54
CA PRO A 155 3.49 -2.65 -7.38
C PRO A 155 3.26 -3.85 -6.46
N ILE A 156 2.20 -3.77 -5.65
CA ILE A 156 1.74 -4.84 -4.77
C ILE A 156 0.38 -5.34 -5.27
N ASP A 157 0.27 -6.61 -5.60
CA ASP A 157 -1.00 -7.23 -5.97
C ASP A 157 -1.78 -7.61 -4.71
N LEU A 158 -2.78 -6.80 -4.36
CA LEU A 158 -3.76 -7.09 -3.31
C LEU A 158 -5.09 -7.61 -3.87
N GLN A 159 -5.24 -7.71 -5.19
CA GLN A 159 -6.49 -8.09 -5.85
C GLN A 159 -6.64 -9.61 -5.97
N ARG A 160 -5.51 -10.31 -6.04
CA ARG A 160 -5.44 -11.77 -6.03
C ARG A 160 -5.08 -12.22 -4.62
N GLY A 161 -5.75 -13.25 -4.11
CA GLY A 161 -5.47 -13.79 -2.77
C GLY A 161 -3.97 -14.03 -2.59
N ILE A 162 -3.42 -13.68 -1.41
CA ILE A 162 -1.99 -13.83 -1.11
C ILE A 162 -1.58 -15.29 -1.33
N VAL A 163 -0.99 -15.57 -2.49
CA VAL A 163 -0.19 -16.78 -2.69
C VAL A 163 1.09 -16.51 -1.93
N GLY A 164 1.26 -17.23 -0.82
CA GLY A 164 2.28 -17.00 0.19
C GLY A 164 3.61 -16.50 -0.38
N VAL A 165 4.11 -15.44 0.26
CA VAL A 165 5.50 -14.96 0.12
C VAL A 165 6.40 -16.17 -0.08
N ARG A 166 7.00 -16.28 -1.26
CA ARG A 166 8.19 -17.10 -1.40
C ARG A 166 9.23 -16.42 -0.52
N SER A 167 9.37 -16.93 0.70
CA SER A 167 10.62 -16.82 1.44
C SER A 167 11.67 -17.31 0.46
N SER A 168 12.45 -16.40 -0.10
CA SER A 168 13.80 -16.70 -0.55
C SER A 168 14.53 -17.15 0.71
N THR A 169 14.42 -18.44 1.02
CA THR A 169 15.24 -19.10 2.01
C THR A 169 16.68 -18.75 1.64
N ALA A 170 17.34 -18.10 2.59
CA ALA A 170 18.77 -18.00 2.70
C ALA A 170 19.43 -19.22 2.07
N GLY A 171 20.27 -18.97 1.05
CA GLY A 171 21.33 -19.91 0.70
C GLY A 171 22.29 -19.94 1.88
N ASP A 172 21.98 -20.80 2.84
CA ASP A 172 22.91 -21.19 3.90
C ASP A 172 24.05 -21.98 3.26
N GLY A 173 25.25 -21.74 3.79
CA GLY A 173 26.51 -21.96 3.12
C GLY A 173 26.82 -23.42 2.81
N ARG A 174 27.47 -23.62 1.66
CA ARG A 174 28.58 -24.56 1.58
C ARG A 174 29.80 -23.82 1.08
N VAL A 175 30.64 -23.44 2.04
CA VAL A 175 32.03 -23.08 1.82
C VAL A 175 32.72 -24.38 1.41
N ASP A 176 32.93 -24.58 0.10
CA ASP A 176 33.83 -25.62 -0.36
C ASP A 176 35.21 -24.98 -0.50
N SER A 177 35.98 -25.11 0.58
CA SER A 177 37.38 -24.75 0.61
C SER A 177 38.15 -25.77 -0.23
N THR A 178 38.51 -25.41 -1.45
CA THR A 178 39.57 -26.12 -2.18
C THR A 178 40.91 -25.51 -1.79
N PRO A 179 41.81 -26.26 -1.14
CA PRO A 179 43.19 -25.83 -0.93
C PRO A 179 43.94 -26.03 -2.25
N THR A 180 44.30 -24.93 -2.91
CA THR A 180 45.29 -24.96 -3.98
C THR A 180 46.66 -24.78 -3.35
N ASP A 181 47.37 -25.88 -3.13
CA ASP A 181 48.82 -25.86 -2.93
C ASP A 181 49.48 -26.62 -4.10
N PRO A 182 50.59 -26.12 -4.66
CA PRO A 182 51.17 -26.63 -5.91
C PRO A 182 52.12 -27.81 -5.66
N PRO A 183 52.49 -28.53 -6.73
CA PRO A 183 53.90 -28.85 -6.86
C PRO A 183 54.45 -28.60 -8.27
N PHE A 184 55.68 -28.08 -8.27
CA PHE A 184 56.78 -28.18 -9.24
C PHE A 184 56.70 -29.44 -10.14
N ASP A 185 57.18 -29.47 -11.40
CA ASP A 185 58.51 -29.05 -11.83
C ASP A 185 58.71 -29.22 -13.38
N ILE A 186 59.78 -28.60 -13.91
CA ILE A 186 60.57 -28.90 -15.14
C ILE A 186 60.00 -28.56 -16.54
N THR A 187 60.55 -27.52 -17.18
CA THR A 187 61.59 -27.69 -18.22
C THR A 187 62.34 -26.39 -18.47
N ASP A 188 63.64 -26.49 -18.29
CA ASP A 188 64.68 -25.53 -18.61
C ASP A 188 65.20 -25.79 -20.05
N VAL A 189 65.92 -24.79 -20.58
CA VAL A 189 66.91 -24.84 -21.69
C VAL A 189 66.39 -24.64 -23.13
N PRO A 190 67.12 -23.95 -24.04
CA PRO A 190 68.34 -23.11 -23.87
C PRO A 190 68.14 -21.60 -24.09
#